data_AF-A0A0G1P3J5-F1
#
_entry.id   AF-A0A0G1P3J5-F1
#
_cell.length_a   1.000
_cell.length_b   1.000
_cell.length_c   1.000
_cell.angle_alpha   90.00
_cell.angle_beta   90.00
_cell.angle_gamma   90.00
#
_symmetry.space_group_name_H-M   'P 1'
#
loop_
_entity.id
_entity.type
_entity.pdbx_description
1 polymer ?
#
loop_
_entity_poly.entity_id
_entity_poly.type
_entity_poly.pdbx_seq_one_letter_code
_entity_poly.pdbx_strand_id
1 'polypeptide(L)'
;MFSQKNWLVVLVSAQSIQLAGLGSDSVQTIPLPQTVSFNMEIINKDGLYTIITDWLKQHTYTNTAIIWLLAPDICFEYLLTSSEQAKIDSETLQFLDSVPFENITSRIYSTAEGRVITAVNQDFIQAFIQGFSLHGYSTKAVIPARLVQVDATLTPEISNQVIKHVADLTRESLIAVSPPPASPVPPPAPPSSSPASPPPVTKPTSTLPILLVIFAVLLAILLYVILLNR
;
A
#
# COMPACT_ATOMS: atom_id res chain seq x y z
N MET A 1 -30.83 -6.45 -1.14
CA MET A 1 -30.00 -7.09 -2.18
C MET A 1 -28.56 -6.67 -1.93
N PHE A 2 -27.72 -7.55 -1.42
CA PHE A 2 -26.29 -7.26 -1.23
C PHE A 2 -25.62 -7.23 -2.60
N SER A 3 -25.03 -6.10 -2.96
CA SER A 3 -24.29 -5.93 -4.22
C SER A 3 -23.20 -7.01 -4.30
N GLN A 4 -23.27 -7.86 -5.32
CA GLN A 4 -22.27 -8.89 -5.57
C GLN A 4 -20.95 -8.16 -5.87
N LYS A 5 -19.99 -8.26 -4.94
CA LYS A 5 -18.74 -7.51 -5.04
C LYS A 5 -17.85 -8.17 -6.09
N ASN A 6 -17.52 -7.41 -7.12
CA ASN A 6 -16.62 -7.84 -8.18
C ASN A 6 -15.18 -7.85 -7.64
N TRP A 7 -14.47 -8.96 -7.82
CA TRP A 7 -13.08 -9.11 -7.41
C TRP A 7 -12.19 -9.27 -8.62
N LEU A 8 -11.13 -8.46 -8.66
CA LEU A 8 -10.08 -8.51 -9.66
C LEU A 8 -8.76 -8.78 -8.93
N VAL A 9 -8.07 -9.83 -9.34
CA VAL A 9 -6.71 -10.14 -8.88
C VAL A 9 -5.76 -9.64 -9.95
N VAL A 10 -4.83 -8.77 -9.56
CA VAL A 10 -3.86 -8.16 -10.47
C VAL A 10 -2.46 -8.54 -10.02
N LEU A 11 -1.75 -9.32 -10.83
CA LEU A 11 -0.33 -9.61 -10.63
C LEU A 11 0.50 -8.59 -11.41
N VAL A 12 1.31 -7.82 -10.70
CA VAL A 12 2.22 -6.82 -11.30
C VAL A 12 3.63 -7.40 -11.28
N SER A 13 4.30 -7.37 -12.43
CA SER A 13 5.72 -7.67 -12.58
C SER A 13 6.45 -6.50 -13.25
N ALA A 14 7.77 -6.60 -13.40
CA ALA A 14 8.55 -5.53 -14.02
C ALA A 14 8.19 -5.30 -15.51
N GLN A 15 7.64 -6.32 -16.16
CA GLN A 15 7.42 -6.35 -17.63
C GLN A 15 5.97 -6.57 -18.02
N SER A 16 5.07 -6.84 -17.08
CA SER A 16 3.67 -7.14 -17.41
C SER A 16 2.72 -6.91 -16.25
N ILE A 17 1.44 -6.80 -16.60
CA ILE A 17 0.32 -6.82 -15.68
C ILE A 17 -0.55 -8.00 -16.08
N GLN A 18 -0.78 -8.94 -15.17
CA GLN A 18 -1.72 -10.06 -15.39
C GLN A 18 -2.98 -9.84 -14.57
N LEU A 19 -4.13 -10.06 -15.19
CA LEU A 19 -5.44 -9.79 -14.61
C LEU A 19 -6.30 -11.03 -14.68
N ALA A 20 -6.88 -11.43 -13.55
CA ALA A 20 -7.80 -12.55 -13.44
C ALA A 20 -8.95 -12.25 -12.47
N GLY A 21 -10.08 -12.92 -12.66
CA GLY A 21 -11.26 -12.77 -11.81
C GLY A 21 -12.49 -12.32 -12.59
N LEU A 22 -13.46 -11.73 -11.88
CA LEU A 22 -14.70 -11.19 -12.46
C LEU A 22 -15.57 -12.23 -13.19
N GLY A 23 -15.47 -13.49 -12.77
CA GLY A 23 -16.21 -14.61 -13.38
C GLY A 23 -15.65 -15.10 -14.71
N SER A 24 -14.46 -14.64 -15.11
CA SER A 24 -13.73 -15.16 -16.26
C SER A 24 -12.75 -16.27 -15.85
N ASP A 25 -12.72 -17.35 -16.63
CA ASP A 25 -11.71 -18.42 -16.52
C ASP A 25 -10.45 -18.11 -17.33
N SER A 26 -10.31 -16.90 -17.86
CA SER A 26 -9.14 -16.49 -18.63
C SER A 26 -8.31 -15.45 -17.88
N VAL A 27 -6.99 -15.56 -18.01
CA VAL A 27 -6.03 -14.57 -17.50
C VAL A 27 -5.61 -13.68 -18.65
N GLN A 28 -5.76 -12.38 -18.47
CA GLN A 28 -5.32 -11.40 -19.45
C GLN A 28 -3.95 -10.88 -19.08
N THR A 29 -3.04 -10.83 -20.04
CA THR A 29 -1.68 -10.31 -19.84
C THR A 29 -1.50 -9.05 -20.68
N ILE A 30 -1.17 -7.95 -20.01
CA ILE A 30 -0.85 -6.68 -20.63
C ILE A 30 0.67 -6.48 -20.53
N PRO A 31 1.41 -6.39 -21.65
CA PRO A 31 2.83 -6.08 -21.59
C PRO A 31 3.04 -4.65 -21.06
N LEU A 32 4.09 -4.45 -20.28
CA LEU A 32 4.52 -3.16 -19.75
C LEU A 32 5.77 -2.70 -20.52
N PRO A 33 5.65 -1.79 -21.49
CA PRO A 33 6.78 -1.38 -22.32
C PRO A 33 7.87 -0.69 -21.50
N GLN A 34 9.12 -0.85 -21.93
CA GLN A 34 10.29 -0.18 -21.33
C GLN A 34 10.20 1.36 -21.39
N THR A 35 9.38 1.91 -22.30
CA THR A 35 9.09 3.34 -22.41
C THR A 35 8.10 3.84 -21.35
N VAL A 36 7.44 2.93 -20.64
CA VAL A 36 6.48 3.21 -19.56
C VAL A 36 7.08 2.89 -18.21
N SER A 37 7.74 1.74 -18.10
CA SER A 37 8.38 1.26 -16.88
C SER A 37 9.80 0.79 -17.17
N PHE A 38 10.76 1.25 -16.39
CA PHE A 38 12.14 0.81 -16.49
C PHE A 38 12.73 0.70 -15.09
N ASN A 39 13.50 -0.35 -14.81
CA ASN A 39 14.14 -0.58 -13.51
C ASN A 39 13.20 -0.42 -12.29
N MET A 40 11.97 -0.96 -12.39
CA MET A 40 10.95 -0.86 -11.33
C MET A 40 10.53 0.58 -11.00
N GLU A 41 10.65 1.49 -11.97
CA GLU A 41 10.16 2.86 -11.90
C GLU A 41 9.22 3.15 -13.06
N ILE A 42 8.20 3.97 -12.81
CA ILE A 42 7.30 4.46 -13.85
C ILE A 42 7.88 5.74 -14.45
N ILE A 43 8.56 5.60 -15.59
CA ILE A 43 9.18 6.72 -16.31
C ILE A 43 8.17 7.52 -17.14
N ASN A 44 7.02 6.93 -17.49
CA ASN A 44 5.93 7.61 -18.19
C ASN A 44 4.57 7.24 -17.59
N LYS A 45 4.09 8.08 -16.65
CA LYS A 45 2.80 7.88 -15.96
C LYS A 45 1.60 7.98 -16.90
N ASP A 46 1.63 8.91 -17.85
CA ASP A 46 0.53 9.07 -18.82
C ASP A 46 0.40 7.84 -19.73
N GLY A 47 1.54 7.25 -20.13
CA GLY A 47 1.60 5.99 -20.86
C GLY A 47 1.01 4.84 -20.07
N LEU A 48 1.35 4.71 -18.78
CA LEU A 48 0.75 3.72 -17.89
C LEU A 48 -0.77 3.90 -17.78
N TYR A 49 -1.23 5.13 -17.58
CA TYR A 49 -2.66 5.42 -17.44
C TYR A 49 -3.42 5.19 -18.73
N THR A 50 -2.79 5.43 -19.89
CA THR A 50 -3.35 5.09 -21.20
C THR A 50 -3.53 3.58 -21.32
N ILE A 51 -2.50 2.78 -20.99
CA ILE A 51 -2.58 1.31 -21.00
C ILE A 51 -3.73 0.81 -20.12
N ILE A 52 -3.83 1.32 -18.88
CA ILE A 52 -4.90 0.93 -17.94
C ILE A 52 -6.27 1.35 -18.48
N THR A 53 -6.38 2.57 -18.99
CA THR A 53 -7.65 3.11 -19.51
C THR A 53 -8.12 2.35 -20.73
N ASP A 54 -7.22 1.97 -21.64
CA ASP A 54 -7.56 1.22 -22.85
C ASP A 54 -8.01 -0.20 -22.53
N TRP A 55 -7.40 -0.84 -21.52
CA TRP A 55 -7.89 -2.11 -21.00
C TRP A 55 -9.30 -1.98 -20.40
N LEU A 56 -9.53 -0.94 -19.59
CA LEU A 56 -10.82 -0.69 -18.93
C LEU A 56 -11.95 -0.34 -19.91
N LYS A 57 -11.67 0.32 -21.04
CA LYS A 57 -12.68 0.58 -22.08
C LYS A 57 -13.27 -0.71 -22.67
N GLN A 58 -12.51 -1.79 -22.67
CA GLN A 58 -12.97 -3.11 -23.14
C GLN A 58 -13.78 -3.85 -22.06
N HIS A 59 -13.80 -3.33 -20.83
CA HIS A 59 -14.20 -4.04 -19.63
C HIS A 59 -14.98 -3.12 -18.67
N THR A 60 -16.29 -3.01 -18.87
CA THR A 60 -17.17 -2.24 -17.98
C THR A 60 -17.55 -3.04 -16.74
N TYR A 61 -16.78 -2.90 -15.68
CA TYR A 61 -17.12 -3.44 -14.37
C TYR A 61 -17.40 -2.31 -13.38
N THR A 62 -18.49 -2.43 -12.63
CA THR A 62 -18.84 -1.50 -11.54
C THR A 62 -18.53 -2.14 -10.19
N ASN A 63 -18.16 -1.29 -9.21
CA ASN A 63 -17.92 -1.70 -7.82
C ASN A 63 -16.89 -2.83 -7.67
N THR A 64 -15.76 -2.72 -8.38
CA THR A 64 -14.71 -3.73 -8.37
C THR A 64 -13.65 -3.43 -7.32
N ALA A 65 -13.32 -4.45 -6.54
CA ALA A 65 -12.22 -4.44 -5.60
C ALA A 65 -11.00 -5.18 -6.16
N ILE A 66 -9.82 -4.60 -6.01
CA ILE A 66 -8.56 -5.15 -6.50
C ILE A 66 -7.76 -5.75 -5.34
N ILE A 67 -7.26 -6.95 -5.56
CA ILE A 67 -6.18 -7.56 -4.78
C ILE A 67 -4.93 -7.54 -5.64
N TRP A 68 -3.91 -6.81 -5.20
CA TRP A 68 -2.64 -6.71 -5.90
C TRP A 68 -1.69 -7.79 -5.41
N LEU A 69 -1.19 -8.59 -6.33
CA LEU A 69 -0.10 -9.51 -6.12
C LEU A 69 1.16 -8.89 -6.72
N LEU A 70 2.24 -8.85 -5.95
CA LEU A 70 3.52 -8.30 -6.38
C LEU A 70 4.45 -9.46 -6.73
N ALA A 71 4.85 -9.57 -7.99
CA ALA A 71 5.74 -10.63 -8.43
C ALA A 71 7.12 -10.53 -7.74
N PRO A 72 7.86 -11.65 -7.61
CA PRO A 72 9.17 -11.66 -6.98
C PRO A 72 10.20 -10.74 -7.63
N ASP A 73 10.06 -10.45 -8.94
CA ASP A 73 10.99 -9.60 -9.70
C ASP A 73 10.88 -8.11 -9.36
N ILE A 74 9.83 -7.70 -8.63
CA ILE A 74 9.63 -6.34 -8.13
C ILE A 74 9.67 -6.25 -6.61
N CYS A 75 9.99 -7.35 -5.93
CA CYS A 75 10.09 -7.45 -4.48
C CYS A 75 11.54 -7.67 -4.05
N PHE A 76 11.99 -6.88 -3.07
CA PHE A 76 13.25 -7.09 -2.39
C PHE A 76 12.96 -7.85 -1.11
N GLU A 77 13.69 -8.93 -0.87
CA GLU A 77 13.46 -9.78 0.29
C GLU A 77 14.76 -10.06 1.03
N TYR A 78 14.66 -10.11 2.35
CA TYR A 78 15.78 -10.47 3.22
C TYR A 78 15.28 -11.36 4.36
N LEU A 79 15.97 -12.49 4.57
CA LEU A 79 15.67 -13.42 5.65
C LEU A 79 16.33 -12.93 6.94
N LEU A 80 15.51 -12.57 7.93
CA LEU A 80 15.99 -12.13 9.23
C LEU A 80 16.58 -13.32 9.99
N THR A 81 17.80 -13.15 10.47
CA THR A 81 18.56 -14.23 11.11
C THR A 81 18.38 -14.25 12.63
N SER A 82 18.03 -13.11 13.23
CA SER A 82 17.83 -12.99 14.67
C SER A 82 16.37 -13.13 15.11
N SER A 83 16.18 -13.64 16.32
CA SER A 83 14.89 -13.62 17.04
C SER A 83 14.78 -12.47 18.05
N GLU A 84 15.88 -11.76 18.31
CA GLU A 84 15.98 -10.65 19.25
C GLU A 84 15.54 -9.34 18.59
N GLN A 85 14.58 -8.63 19.19
CA GLN A 85 13.96 -7.45 18.56
C GLN A 85 14.97 -6.36 18.17
N ALA A 86 15.93 -6.04 19.03
CA ALA A 86 16.94 -5.02 18.76
C ALA A 86 17.80 -5.36 17.52
N LYS A 87 18.09 -6.66 17.32
CA LYS A 87 18.83 -7.12 16.14
C LYS A 87 17.97 -7.13 14.89
N ILE A 88 16.69 -7.52 15.01
CA ILE A 88 15.72 -7.43 13.92
C ILE A 88 15.57 -5.99 13.42
N ASP A 89 15.49 -5.01 14.34
CA ASP A 89 15.38 -3.61 13.97
C ASP A 89 16.63 -3.13 13.24
N SER A 90 17.83 -3.54 13.70
CA SER A 90 19.11 -3.23 13.04
C SER A 90 19.23 -3.88 11.66
N GLU A 91 18.89 -5.17 11.52
CA GLU A 91 18.89 -5.90 10.25
C GLU A 91 17.89 -5.27 9.27
N THR A 92 16.72 -4.87 9.77
CA THR A 92 15.68 -4.19 8.98
C THR A 92 16.19 -2.86 8.43
N LEU A 93 16.78 -2.00 9.27
CA LEU A 93 17.32 -0.72 8.82
C LEU A 93 18.42 -0.91 7.78
N GLN A 94 19.37 -1.81 8.04
CA GLN A 94 20.46 -2.11 7.10
C GLN A 94 19.94 -2.62 5.74
N PHE A 95 18.92 -3.49 5.77
CA PHE A 95 18.29 -3.98 4.56
C PHE A 95 17.59 -2.86 3.79
N LEU A 96 16.78 -2.05 4.47
CA LEU A 96 16.04 -0.95 3.83
C LEU A 96 16.99 0.11 3.24
N ASP A 97 18.11 0.40 3.90
CA ASP A 97 19.16 1.30 3.38
C ASP A 97 19.85 0.76 2.12
N SER A 98 19.78 -0.55 1.88
CA SER A 98 20.35 -1.20 0.69
C SER A 98 19.41 -1.23 -0.51
N VAL A 99 18.11 -0.98 -0.31
CA VAL A 99 17.10 -0.99 -1.37
C VAL A 99 17.23 0.33 -2.17
N PRO A 100 17.41 0.28 -3.50
CA PRO A 100 17.82 1.43 -4.30
C PRO A 100 16.66 2.36 -4.68
N PHE A 101 15.79 2.71 -3.73
CA PHE A 101 14.65 3.61 -3.96
C PHE A 101 14.49 4.62 -2.83
N GLU A 102 14.03 5.81 -3.17
CA GLU A 102 13.76 6.87 -2.18
C GLU A 102 12.55 6.53 -1.31
N ASN A 103 11.44 6.11 -1.94
CA ASN A 103 10.20 5.78 -1.27
C ASN A 103 10.00 4.27 -1.25
N ILE A 104 10.27 3.67 -0.09
CA ILE A 104 10.14 2.23 0.13
C ILE A 104 8.98 1.98 1.07
N THR A 105 8.18 0.97 0.74
CA THR A 105 7.24 0.37 1.70
C THR A 105 7.65 -1.06 1.97
N SER A 106 7.56 -1.49 3.22
CA SER A 106 8.07 -2.79 3.65
C SER A 106 7.25 -3.41 4.75
N ARG A 107 7.26 -4.74 4.82
CA ARG A 107 6.59 -5.50 5.88
C ARG A 107 7.34 -6.80 6.17
N ILE A 108 7.31 -7.22 7.44
CA ILE A 108 7.86 -8.50 7.87
C ILE A 108 6.76 -9.56 7.86
N TYR A 109 7.04 -10.68 7.20
CA TYR A 109 6.17 -11.84 7.10
C TYR A 109 6.76 -13.03 7.85
N SER A 110 5.90 -13.81 8.49
CA SER A 110 6.29 -15.11 9.05
C SER A 110 6.12 -16.19 7.99
N THR A 111 7.20 -16.86 7.64
CA THR A 111 7.25 -17.93 6.63
C THR A 111 7.74 -19.24 7.25
N ALA A 112 7.68 -20.34 6.51
CA ALA A 112 8.23 -21.62 6.96
C ALA A 112 9.76 -21.57 7.21
N GLU A 113 10.46 -20.68 6.52
CA GLU A 113 11.91 -20.51 6.59
C GLU A 113 12.35 -19.53 7.68
N GLY A 114 11.39 -18.83 8.31
CA GLY A 114 11.65 -17.80 9.31
C GLY A 114 10.93 -16.50 9.01
N ARG A 115 11.42 -15.39 9.57
CA ARG A 115 10.86 -14.06 9.33
C ARG A 115 11.55 -13.45 8.12
N VAL A 116 10.77 -13.08 7.10
CA VAL A 116 11.28 -12.43 5.89
C VAL A 116 10.76 -11.01 5.86
N ILE A 117 11.64 -10.03 5.72
CA ILE A 117 11.22 -8.67 5.37
C ILE A 117 11.11 -8.58 3.85
N THR A 118 9.98 -8.06 3.37
CA THR A 118 9.77 -7.73 1.96
C THR A 118 9.63 -6.23 1.83
N ALA A 119 10.35 -5.64 0.89
CA ALA A 119 10.32 -4.24 0.54
C ALA A 119 10.04 -4.05 -0.96
N VAL A 120 9.34 -2.98 -1.30
CA VAL A 120 9.04 -2.62 -2.70
C VAL A 120 9.14 -1.12 -2.90
N ASN A 121 9.40 -0.70 -4.14
CA ASN A 121 9.27 0.70 -4.54
C ASN A 121 7.81 1.14 -4.38
N GLN A 122 7.56 2.05 -3.43
CA GLN A 122 6.21 2.53 -3.14
C GLN A 122 5.63 3.31 -4.33
N ASP A 123 6.43 4.14 -4.99
CA ASP A 123 5.98 4.98 -6.10
C ASP A 123 5.56 4.15 -7.31
N PHE A 124 6.27 3.05 -7.54
CA PHE A 124 5.94 2.09 -8.59
C PHE A 124 4.53 1.53 -8.39
N ILE A 125 4.24 0.95 -7.23
CA ILE A 125 2.93 0.33 -6.95
C ILE A 125 1.82 1.36 -6.84
N GLN A 126 2.10 2.53 -6.24
CA GLN A 126 1.12 3.61 -6.15
C GLN A 126 0.66 4.11 -7.51
N ALA A 127 1.52 4.13 -8.53
CA ALA A 127 1.12 4.51 -9.87
C ALA A 127 0.04 3.56 -10.45
N PHE A 128 0.18 2.24 -10.27
CA PHE A 128 -0.86 1.30 -10.69
C PHE A 128 -2.15 1.49 -9.90
N ILE A 129 -2.05 1.62 -8.58
CA ILE A 129 -3.22 1.84 -7.70
C ILE A 129 -3.98 3.09 -8.13
N GLN A 130 -3.26 4.19 -8.35
CA GLN A 130 -3.84 5.45 -8.82
C GLN A 130 -4.53 5.27 -10.16
N GLY A 131 -3.86 4.66 -11.15
CA GLY A 131 -4.40 4.42 -12.47
C GLY A 131 -5.75 3.70 -12.45
N PHE A 132 -5.91 2.65 -11.64
CA PHE A 132 -7.18 1.94 -11.51
C PHE A 132 -8.21 2.70 -10.66
N SER A 133 -7.78 3.40 -9.61
CA SER A 133 -8.69 4.15 -8.73
C SER A 133 -9.38 5.33 -9.42
N LEU A 134 -8.72 5.96 -10.41
CA LEU A 134 -9.32 7.00 -11.25
C LEU A 134 -10.58 6.51 -11.99
N HIS A 135 -10.70 5.19 -12.19
CA HIS A 135 -11.85 4.54 -12.83
C HIS A 135 -12.79 3.84 -11.83
N GLY A 136 -12.69 4.16 -10.54
CA GLY A 136 -13.61 3.68 -9.51
C GLY A 136 -13.30 2.30 -8.94
N TYR A 137 -12.14 1.73 -9.26
CA TYR A 137 -11.68 0.49 -8.63
C TYR A 137 -11.10 0.78 -7.25
N SER A 138 -11.37 -0.09 -6.28
CA SER A 138 -10.85 0.07 -4.92
C SER A 138 -9.80 -0.98 -4.58
N THR A 139 -8.62 -0.56 -4.17
CA THR A 139 -7.61 -1.48 -3.63
C THR A 139 -8.11 -2.06 -2.30
N LYS A 140 -7.97 -3.38 -2.12
CA LYS A 140 -8.27 -4.06 -0.85
C LYS A 140 -7.05 -4.65 -0.18
N ALA A 141 -6.10 -5.17 -0.93
CA ALA A 141 -4.86 -5.67 -0.40
C ALA A 141 -3.75 -5.51 -1.44
N VAL A 142 -2.52 -5.33 -0.96
CA VAL A 142 -1.29 -5.35 -1.75
C VAL A 142 -0.35 -6.32 -1.08
N ILE A 143 -0.07 -7.47 -1.69
CA ILE A 143 0.70 -8.54 -1.05
C ILE A 143 1.77 -9.09 -2.00
N PRO A 144 2.91 -9.56 -1.47
CA PRO A 144 3.85 -10.35 -2.26
C PRO A 144 3.21 -11.64 -2.77
N ALA A 145 3.43 -11.96 -4.05
CA ALA A 145 2.87 -13.14 -4.72
C ALA A 145 3.34 -14.46 -4.06
N ARG A 146 4.54 -14.46 -3.46
CA ARG A 146 5.08 -15.62 -2.73
C ARG A 146 4.19 -16.06 -1.55
N LEU A 147 3.46 -15.15 -0.90
CA LEU A 147 2.55 -15.51 0.21
C LEU A 147 1.40 -16.42 -0.23
N VAL A 148 1.07 -16.41 -1.52
CA VAL A 148 0.04 -17.24 -2.13
C VAL A 148 0.62 -18.28 -3.09
N GLN A 149 1.94 -18.54 -2.99
CA GLN A 149 2.68 -19.52 -3.79
C GLN A 149 2.60 -19.23 -5.30
N VAL A 150 2.62 -17.94 -5.65
CA VAL A 150 2.63 -17.47 -7.04
C VAL A 150 4.00 -16.89 -7.33
N ASP A 151 4.66 -17.43 -8.35
CA ASP A 151 5.92 -16.89 -8.84
C ASP A 151 5.67 -15.79 -9.88
N ALA A 152 5.46 -16.16 -11.14
CA ALA A 152 5.40 -15.20 -12.26
C ALA A 152 4.11 -15.28 -13.09
N THR A 153 3.28 -16.30 -12.89
CA THR A 153 2.08 -16.54 -13.72
C THR A 153 0.85 -16.65 -12.85
N LEU A 154 -0.14 -15.82 -13.14
CA LEU A 154 -1.46 -15.89 -12.53
C LEU A 154 -2.28 -16.96 -13.25
N THR A 155 -3.01 -17.77 -12.50
CA THR A 155 -4.00 -18.71 -13.05
C THR A 155 -5.39 -18.43 -12.45
N PRO A 156 -6.48 -18.87 -13.10
CA PRO A 156 -7.83 -18.72 -12.57
C PRO A 156 -8.01 -19.40 -11.20
N GLU A 157 -7.37 -20.56 -10.99
CA GLU A 157 -7.43 -21.30 -9.73
C GLU A 157 -6.81 -20.50 -8.60
N ILE A 158 -5.63 -19.94 -8.85
CA ILE A 158 -4.90 -19.08 -7.91
C ILE A 158 -5.74 -17.84 -7.58
N SER A 159 -6.28 -17.17 -8.61
CA SER A 159 -7.16 -16.02 -8.41
C SER A 159 -8.35 -16.36 -7.52
N ASN A 160 -9.00 -17.50 -7.75
CA ASN A 160 -10.11 -17.96 -6.92
C ASN A 160 -9.68 -18.29 -5.48
N GLN A 161 -8.49 -18.85 -5.26
CA GLN A 161 -7.95 -19.05 -3.91
C GLN A 161 -7.68 -17.73 -3.20
N VAL A 162 -7.04 -16.78 -3.89
CA VAL A 162 -6.77 -15.43 -3.37
C VAL A 162 -8.06 -14.74 -2.94
N ILE A 163 -9.11 -14.80 -3.76
CA ILE A 163 -10.41 -14.20 -3.46
C ILE A 163 -11.05 -14.86 -2.23
N LYS A 164 -10.95 -16.19 -2.07
CA LYS A 164 -11.49 -16.91 -0.91
C LYS A 164 -10.81 -16.50 0.40
N HIS A 165 -9.52 -16.16 0.36
CA HIS A 165 -8.72 -15.80 1.53
C HIS A 165 -8.51 -14.29 1.72
N VAL A 166 -9.28 -13.45 1.02
CA VAL A 166 -9.08 -12.00 1.00
C VAL A 166 -9.05 -11.33 2.38
N ALA A 167 -9.80 -11.85 3.36
CA ALA A 167 -9.82 -11.29 4.72
C ALA A 167 -8.45 -11.39 5.40
N ASP A 168 -7.76 -12.52 5.23
CA ASP A 168 -6.43 -12.74 5.78
C ASP A 168 -5.39 -11.96 4.99
N LEU A 169 -5.51 -11.93 3.66
CA LEU A 169 -4.62 -11.15 2.79
C LEU A 169 -4.70 -9.64 3.04
N THR A 170 -5.88 -9.13 3.40
CA THR A 170 -6.05 -7.71 3.77
C THR A 170 -5.27 -7.38 5.04
N ARG A 171 -5.21 -8.31 6.00
CA ARG A 171 -4.41 -8.12 7.23
C ARG A 171 -2.93 -8.11 6.91
N GLU A 172 -2.50 -8.89 5.93
CA GLU A 172 -1.11 -9.01 5.46
C GLU A 172 -0.70 -7.98 4.40
N SER A 173 -1.60 -7.03 4.07
CA SER A 173 -1.32 -5.99 3.08
C SER A 173 -0.08 -5.18 3.46
N LEU A 174 0.80 -5.02 2.49
CA LEU A 174 2.05 -4.26 2.57
C LEU A 174 1.78 -2.75 2.60
N ILE A 175 0.72 -2.31 1.91
CA ILE A 175 0.24 -0.93 1.94
C ILE A 175 -0.98 -0.83 2.85
N ALA A 176 -0.97 0.14 3.76
CA ALA A 176 -2.13 0.46 4.60
C ALA A 176 -3.29 0.97 3.72
N VAL A 177 -4.29 0.12 3.50
CA VAL A 177 -5.50 0.51 2.79
C VAL A 177 -6.40 1.25 3.76
N SER A 178 -6.35 2.59 3.75
CA SER A 178 -7.34 3.38 4.45
C SER A 178 -8.74 3.05 3.89
N PRO A 179 -9.75 2.79 4.74
CA PRO A 179 -11.12 2.76 4.26
C PRO A 179 -11.44 4.11 3.58
N PRO A 180 -12.24 4.14 2.51
CA PRO A 180 -12.73 5.41 1.97
C PRO A 180 -13.36 6.22 3.11
N PRO A 181 -13.17 7.54 3.17
CA PRO A 181 -13.81 8.37 4.18
C PRO A 181 -15.31 8.08 4.14
N ALA A 182 -15.84 7.58 5.26
CA ALA A 182 -17.27 7.36 5.38
C ALA A 182 -17.98 8.67 5.02
N SER A 183 -18.95 8.59 4.11
CA SER A 183 -19.84 9.70 3.75
C SER A 183 -20.29 10.46 5.00
N PRO A 184 -20.51 11.79 4.91
CA PRO A 184 -20.80 12.62 6.07
C PRO A 184 -22.03 12.10 6.81
N VAL A 185 -21.81 11.62 8.03
CA VAL A 185 -22.89 11.33 8.98
C VAL A 185 -23.67 12.63 9.17
N PRO A 186 -25.01 12.65 8.99
CA PRO A 186 -25.80 13.85 9.25
C PRO A 186 -25.64 14.28 10.72
N PRO A 187 -25.68 15.58 11.02
CA PRO A 187 -25.51 16.06 12.39
C PRO A 187 -26.58 15.45 13.31
N PRO A 188 -26.22 15.00 14.53
CA PRO A 188 -27.20 14.55 15.50
C PRO A 188 -28.07 15.73 15.96
N ALA A 189 -29.39 15.50 16.04
CA ALA A 189 -30.33 16.40 16.71
C ALA A 189 -29.95 16.60 18.20
N PRO A 190 -30.30 17.75 18.81
CA PRO A 190 -29.84 18.11 20.16
C PRO A 190 -30.43 17.20 21.26
N PRO A 191 -29.68 16.93 22.35
CA PRO A 191 -30.11 16.02 23.41
C PRO A 191 -30.95 16.71 24.49
N SER A 192 -32.04 16.06 24.89
CA SER A 192 -32.79 16.36 26.11
C SER A 192 -32.07 15.76 27.34
N SER A 193 -31.72 16.63 28.29
CA SER A 193 -31.63 16.46 29.77
C SER A 193 -30.96 15.20 30.39
N SER A 194 -29.82 15.46 31.05
CA SER A 194 -29.00 14.70 32.05
C SER A 194 -29.77 14.15 33.29
N PRO A 195 -29.15 13.51 34.35
CA PRO A 195 -27.71 13.34 34.71
C PRO A 195 -27.26 12.03 35.46
N ALA A 196 -25.95 12.00 35.82
CA ALA A 196 -25.21 11.24 36.86
C ALA A 196 -24.50 9.94 36.40
N SER A 197 -23.18 9.69 36.49
CA SER A 197 -21.97 10.31 37.11
C SER A 197 -20.71 9.58 36.53
N PRO A 198 -19.45 9.79 37.02
CA PRO A 198 -18.48 10.90 36.87
C PRO A 198 -17.32 10.58 35.86
N PRO A 199 -16.37 11.50 35.56
CA PRO A 199 -15.47 11.40 34.40
C PRO A 199 -14.06 10.85 34.70
N PRO A 200 -13.38 10.20 33.73
CA PRO A 200 -11.94 10.30 33.58
C PRO A 200 -11.59 11.34 32.50
N VAL A 201 -10.74 12.29 32.88
CA VAL A 201 -10.22 13.37 32.05
C VAL A 201 -9.22 12.83 31.04
N THR A 202 -9.43 13.08 29.74
CA THR A 202 -8.34 13.17 28.75
C THR A 202 -8.61 14.35 27.83
N LYS A 203 -7.84 15.43 28.02
CA LYS A 203 -7.75 16.53 27.06
C LYS A 203 -6.82 16.09 25.92
N PRO A 204 -7.14 16.35 24.65
CA PRO A 204 -6.17 16.18 23.56
C PRO A 204 -5.12 17.30 23.66
N THR A 205 -3.88 16.93 23.93
CA THR A 205 -2.74 17.87 23.91
C THR A 205 -2.40 18.22 22.47
N SER A 206 -2.81 19.42 22.05
CA SER A 206 -2.34 20.04 20.82
C SER A 206 -0.82 20.28 20.93
N THR A 207 -0.06 19.73 19.98
CA THR A 207 1.40 19.85 19.88
C THR A 207 1.86 21.16 19.22
N LEU A 208 0.92 21.98 18.75
CA LEU A 208 1.17 23.27 18.09
C LEU A 208 1.93 24.29 18.97
N PRO A 209 1.60 24.50 20.26
CA PRO A 209 2.40 25.37 21.12
C PRO A 209 3.82 24.84 21.39
N ILE A 210 4.01 23.51 21.39
CA ILE A 210 5.33 22.88 21.57
C ILE A 210 6.22 23.14 20.34
N LEU A 211 5.64 23.04 19.13
CA LEU A 211 6.35 23.32 17.88
C LEU A 211 6.82 24.78 17.79
N LEU A 212 6.01 25.74 18.25
CA LEU A 212 6.37 27.16 18.28
C LEU A 212 7.55 27.45 19.21
N VAL A 213 7.63 26.78 20.36
CA VAL A 213 8.75 26.93 21.30
C VAL A 213 10.04 26.38 20.70
N ILE A 214 9.99 25.19 20.08
CA ILE A 214 11.16 24.58 19.44
C ILE A 214 11.68 25.48 18.31
N PHE A 215 10.77 26.03 17.49
CA PHE A 215 11.15 26.94 16.41
C PHE A 215 11.84 28.21 16.92
N ALA A 216 11.35 28.81 18.01
CA ALA A 216 11.97 30.00 18.61
C ALA A 216 13.39 29.71 19.15
N VAL A 217 13.60 28.54 19.76
CA VAL A 217 14.91 28.13 20.27
C VAL A 217 15.89 27.90 19.12
N LEU A 218 15.48 27.22 18.06
CA LEU A 218 16.31 27.00 16.87
C LEU A 218 16.70 28.33 16.20
N LEU A 219 15.77 29.28 16.12
CA LEU A 219 16.03 30.61 15.58
C LEU A 219 17.07 31.38 16.42
N ALA A 220 16.98 31.29 17.75
CA ALA A 220 17.93 31.94 18.65
C ALA A 220 19.34 31.34 18.52
N ILE A 221 19.44 30.02 18.42
CA ILE A 221 20.73 29.33 18.19
C ILE A 221 21.33 29.76 16.85
N LEU A 222 20.52 29.83 15.79
CA LEU A 222 20.97 30.26 14.47
C LEU A 222 21.52 31.69 14.50
N LEU A 223 20.80 32.62 15.14
CA LEU A 223 21.25 34.01 15.30
C LEU A 223 22.55 34.10 16.11
N TYR A 224 22.69 33.29 17.16
CA TYR A 224 23.92 33.22 17.95
C TYR A 224 25.11 32.75 17.12
N VAL A 225 24.94 31.69 16.31
CA VAL A 225 26.00 31.19 15.41
C VAL A 225 26.40 32.25 14.38
N ILE A 226 25.44 32.97 13.79
CA ILE A 226 25.72 34.03 12.82
C ILE A 226 26.49 35.19 13.46
N LEU A 227 26.17 35.55 14.71
CA LEU A 227 26.86 36.62 15.44
C LEU A 227 28.26 36.20 15.93
N LEU A 228 28.47 34.92 16.21
CA LEU A 228 29.78 34.39 16.64
C LEU A 228 30.73 34.16 15.45
N ASN A 229 30.18 33.93 14.26
CA ASN A 229 30.93 33.65 13.03
C ASN A 229 31.11 34.90 12.14
N ARG A 230 31.00 36.09 12.74
CA ARG A 230 31.23 37.40 12.13
C ARG A 230 32.35 38.13 12.87
#